data_AF-A0A9E5BIY5-F1
#
_entry.id   AF-A0A9E5BIY5-F1
#
_cell.length_a   1.000
_cell.length_b   1.000
_cell.length_c   1.000
_cell.angle_alpha   90.00
_cell.angle_beta   90.00
_cell.angle_gamma   90.00
#
_symmetry.space_group_name_H-M   'P 1'
#
loop_
_entity.id
_entity.type
_entity.pdbx_description
1 polymer ?
#
loop_
_entity_poly.entity_id
_entity_poly.type
_entity_poly.pdbx_seq_one_letter_code
_entity_poly.pdbx_strand_id
1 'polypeptide(L)'
;MIYKLRFSFPFARWLPEYQQPGVVRADLLAGLTGAIVVLPQGIAFALLAGMPPHYGLYAAMVPCIIAALFGSSRLMVTGPANAISLTTMALIAPLAIPESEHYVVLVLTLSFLIGVIQIALGLGGAGKWVEKVPHSVIVGFTAGAAVLIINSQVGTLLGIDIERGTKVIDTISK
;
A
#
# COMPACT_ATOMS: atom_id res chain seq x y z
N MET A 1 7.04 -37.27 -7.47
CA MET A 1 7.82 -36.29 -6.68
C MET A 1 6.90 -35.76 -5.59
N ILE A 2 7.07 -36.24 -4.36
CA ILE A 2 6.10 -36.11 -3.27
C ILE A 2 6.09 -34.67 -2.74
N TYR A 3 5.00 -33.93 -2.98
CA TYR A 3 4.74 -32.67 -2.28
C TYR A 3 4.43 -33.00 -0.81
N LYS A 4 5.44 -32.94 0.06
CA LYS A 4 5.21 -32.86 1.51
C LYS A 4 4.48 -31.54 1.77
N LEU A 5 3.19 -31.60 2.08
CA LEU A 5 2.50 -30.52 2.80
C LEU A 5 3.12 -30.42 4.19
N ARG A 6 4.27 -29.76 4.28
CA ARG A 6 4.76 -29.24 5.54
C ARG A 6 4.05 -27.90 5.69
N PHE A 7 3.11 -27.81 6.64
CA PHE A 7 2.59 -26.53 7.14
C PHE A 7 3.79 -25.75 7.71
N SER A 8 4.55 -25.12 6.82
CA SER A 8 5.69 -24.31 7.17
C SER A 8 5.18 -22.88 7.07
N PHE A 9 4.91 -22.27 8.22
CA PHE A 9 4.60 -20.85 8.28
C PHE A 9 5.64 -20.08 7.44
N PRO A 10 5.25 -19.18 6.52
CA PRO A 10 6.18 -18.52 5.61
C PRO A 10 7.33 -17.83 6.34
N PHE A 11 7.05 -17.18 7.47
CA PHE A 11 8.06 -16.55 8.32
C PHE A 11 9.14 -17.52 8.85
N ALA A 12 8.85 -18.82 8.94
CA ALA A 12 9.83 -19.78 9.44
C ALA A 12 11.00 -20.02 8.48
N ARG A 13 10.87 -19.62 7.21
CA ARG A 13 11.94 -19.71 6.21
C ARG A 13 13.14 -18.84 6.55
N TRP A 14 12.91 -17.72 7.23
CA TRP A 14 13.94 -16.72 7.55
C TRP A 14 14.58 -16.93 8.93
N LEU A 15 14.00 -17.78 9.80
CA LEU A 15 14.53 -18.07 11.15
C LEU A 15 16.04 -18.43 11.15
N PRO A 16 16.56 -19.26 10.21
CA PRO A 16 17.98 -19.57 10.16
C PRO A 16 18.87 -18.36 9.83
N GLU A 17 18.37 -17.37 9.09
CA GLU A 17 19.14 -16.16 8.74
C GLU A 17 19.46 -15.32 9.98
N TYR A 18 18.59 -15.33 10.99
CA TYR A 18 18.80 -14.61 12.24
C TYR A 18 19.90 -15.21 13.12
N GLN A 19 20.43 -16.39 12.78
CA GLN A 19 21.60 -16.96 13.45
C GLN A 19 22.90 -16.25 13.04
N GLN A 20 22.91 -15.53 11.92
CA GLN A 20 24.09 -14.80 11.46
C GLN A 20 24.34 -13.57 12.33
N PRO A 21 25.57 -13.38 12.85
CA PRO A 21 25.90 -12.21 13.65
C PRO A 21 25.63 -10.91 12.89
N GLY A 22 24.90 -9.98 13.53
CA GLY A 22 24.62 -8.65 12.98
C GLY A 22 23.31 -8.51 12.20
N VAL A 23 22.68 -9.60 11.75
CA VAL A 23 21.41 -9.53 10.99
C VAL A 23 20.29 -8.92 11.81
N VAL A 24 20.11 -9.34 13.06
CA VAL A 24 19.08 -8.78 13.96
C VAL A 24 19.27 -7.28 14.15
N ARG A 25 20.52 -6.83 14.31
CA ARG A 25 20.82 -5.40 14.48
C ARG A 25 20.53 -4.61 13.19
N ALA A 26 20.89 -5.16 12.04
CA ALA A 26 20.62 -4.54 10.74
C ALA A 26 19.11 -4.43 10.48
N ASP A 27 18.36 -5.50 10.72
CA ASP A 27 16.89 -5.52 10.58
C ASP A 27 16.20 -4.57 11.54
N LEU A 28 16.64 -4.48 12.80
CA LEU A 28 16.10 -3.51 13.77
C LEU A 28 16.32 -2.07 13.32
N LEU A 29 17.52 -1.75 12.85
CA LEU A 29 17.82 -0.41 12.33
C LEU A 29 17.00 -0.11 11.07
N ALA A 30 16.89 -1.06 10.15
CA ALA A 30 16.09 -0.92 8.93
C ALA A 30 14.59 -0.78 9.23
N GLY A 31 14.07 -1.54 10.19
CA GLY A 31 12.68 -1.44 10.64
C GLY A 31 12.39 -0.10 11.31
N LEU A 32 13.31 0.40 12.14
CA LEU A 32 13.17 1.70 12.81
C LEU A 32 13.21 2.85 11.80
N THR A 33 14.16 2.84 10.86
CA THR A 33 14.23 3.87 9.81
C THR A 33 13.00 3.83 8.92
N GLY A 34 12.55 2.62 8.54
CA GLY A 34 11.31 2.43 7.80
C GLY A 34 10.09 2.96 8.54
N ALA A 35 9.96 2.69 9.84
CA ALA A 35 8.86 3.18 10.66
C ALA A 35 8.82 4.71 10.76
N ILE A 36 9.99 5.36 10.90
CA ILE A 36 10.10 6.82 10.92
C ILE A 36 9.61 7.43 9.59
N VAL A 37 9.93 6.81 8.47
CA VAL A 37 9.49 7.26 7.13
C VAL A 37 8.00 6.98 6.90
N VAL A 38 7.52 5.80 7.30
CA VAL A 38 6.14 5.37 7.03
C VAL A 38 5.12 6.13 7.87
N LEU A 39 5.50 6.64 9.05
CA LEU A 39 4.62 7.40 9.95
C LEU A 39 3.99 8.64 9.27
N PRO A 40 4.78 9.63 8.80
CA PRO A 40 4.22 10.79 8.09
C PRO A 40 3.61 10.40 6.74
N GLN A 41 4.18 9.40 6.06
CA GLN A 41 3.69 8.92 4.77
C GLN A 41 2.28 8.32 4.88
N GLY A 42 2.04 7.48 5.90
CA GLY A 42 0.73 6.87 6.13
C GLY A 42 -0.34 7.91 6.45
N ILE A 43 -0.01 8.91 7.26
CA ILE A 43 -0.91 10.05 7.54
C ILE A 43 -1.24 10.80 6.26
N ALA A 44 -0.24 11.14 5.44
CA ALA A 44 -0.45 11.82 4.18
C ALA A 44 -1.35 11.01 3.23
N PHE A 45 -1.14 9.70 3.14
CA PHE A 45 -1.93 8.82 2.28
C PHE A 45 -3.36 8.62 2.77
N ALA A 46 -3.61 8.57 4.09
CA ALA A 46 -4.97 8.59 4.62
C ALA A 46 -5.72 9.86 4.22
N LEU A 47 -5.06 11.01 4.32
CA LEU A 47 -5.64 12.30 3.89
C LEU A 47 -5.91 12.31 2.38
N LEU A 48 -5.03 11.73 1.55
CA LEU A 48 -5.29 11.58 0.11
C LEU A 48 -6.46 10.63 -0.19
N ALA A 49 -6.74 9.68 0.69
CA ALA A 49 -7.88 8.78 0.60
C ALA A 49 -9.17 9.34 1.20
N GLY A 50 -9.15 10.56 1.76
CA GLY A 50 -10.31 11.17 2.42
C GLY A 50 -10.67 10.53 3.77
N MET A 51 -9.69 9.85 4.38
CA MET A 51 -9.84 9.18 5.66
C MET A 51 -9.23 10.03 6.79
N PRO A 52 -9.75 9.93 8.03
CA PRO A 52 -9.12 10.55 9.18
C PRO A 52 -7.66 10.10 9.33
N PRO A 53 -6.73 11.00 9.71
CA PRO A 53 -5.27 10.74 9.73
C PRO A 53 -4.83 9.44 10.40
N HIS A 54 -5.49 9.07 11.50
CA HIS A 54 -5.12 7.89 12.30
C HIS A 54 -5.33 6.56 11.55
N TYR A 55 -6.23 6.51 10.56
CA TYR A 55 -6.39 5.33 9.70
C TYR A 55 -5.14 5.03 8.87
N GLY A 56 -4.33 6.05 8.57
CA GLY A 56 -3.05 5.88 7.89
C GLY A 56 -2.06 5.05 8.71
N LEU A 57 -2.10 5.21 10.04
CA LEU A 57 -1.29 4.42 10.97
C LEU A 57 -1.75 2.97 10.99
N TYR A 58 -3.07 2.75 11.04
CA TYR A 58 -3.62 1.39 10.99
C TYR A 58 -3.28 0.67 9.68
N ALA A 59 -3.38 1.38 8.56
CA ALA A 59 -3.02 0.87 7.24
C ALA A 59 -1.51 0.64 7.06
N ALA A 60 -0.65 1.31 7.83
CA ALA A 60 0.79 1.08 7.82
C ALA A 60 1.21 -0.06 8.76
N MET A 61 0.50 -0.26 9.88
CA MET A 61 0.85 -1.27 10.89
C MET A 61 0.29 -2.65 10.55
N VAL A 62 -1.03 -2.75 10.34
CA VAL A 62 -1.72 -4.04 10.27
C VAL A 62 -1.29 -4.84 9.03
N PRO A 63 -1.31 -4.28 7.80
CA PRO A 63 -0.83 -4.99 6.61
C PRO A 63 0.65 -5.37 6.68
N CYS A 64 1.49 -4.55 7.32
CA CYS A 64 2.91 -4.84 7.49
C CYS A 64 3.14 -6.06 8.38
N ILE A 65 2.43 -6.16 9.52
CA ILE A 65 2.48 -7.33 10.42
C ILE A 65 2.02 -8.59 9.68
N ILE A 66 0.91 -8.50 8.95
CA ILE A 66 0.38 -9.64 8.17
C ILE A 66 1.38 -10.05 7.08
N ALA A 67 1.95 -9.08 6.35
CA ALA A 67 2.94 -9.35 5.31
C ALA A 67 4.25 -9.93 5.87
N ALA A 68 4.69 -9.52 7.05
CA ALA A 68 5.88 -10.10 7.69
C ALA A 68 5.68 -11.60 8.04
N LEU A 69 4.45 -11.99 8.40
CA LEU A 69 4.13 -13.37 8.78
C LEU A 69 3.87 -14.29 7.57
N PHE A 70 3.18 -13.76 6.56
CA PHE A 70 2.65 -14.54 5.43
C PHE A 70 3.30 -14.22 4.08
N GLY A 71 4.13 -13.19 4.01
CA GLY A 71 4.78 -12.73 2.80
C GLY A 71 5.83 -13.71 2.26
N SER A 72 6.09 -13.60 0.97
CA SER A 72 7.09 -14.39 0.25
C SER A 72 8.48 -13.75 0.22
N SER A 73 8.65 -12.53 0.76
CA SER A 73 9.89 -11.75 0.76
C SER A 73 10.19 -11.17 2.15
N ARG A 74 11.44 -11.32 2.64
CA ARG A 74 11.91 -10.81 3.94
C ARG A 74 11.96 -9.30 3.99
N LEU A 75 12.32 -8.71 2.85
CA LEU A 75 12.71 -7.30 2.74
C LEU A 75 11.58 -6.42 2.20
N MET A 76 10.47 -7.03 1.76
CA MET A 76 9.35 -6.30 1.19
C MET A 76 8.51 -5.66 2.29
N VAL A 77 8.40 -4.34 2.25
CA VAL A 77 7.53 -3.57 3.15
C VAL A 77 6.17 -3.40 2.50
N THR A 78 5.11 -3.72 3.24
CA THR A 78 3.72 -3.54 2.80
C THR A 78 3.07 -2.44 3.63
N GLY A 79 2.34 -1.53 2.97
CA GLY A 79 1.69 -0.40 3.63
C GLY A 79 0.82 0.39 2.66
N PRO A 80 0.31 1.56 3.08
CA PRO A 80 -0.50 2.41 2.21
C PRO A 80 0.35 2.95 1.06
N ALA A 81 -0.28 3.18 -0.09
CA ALA A 81 0.37 3.73 -1.27
C ALA A 81 -0.47 4.86 -1.89
N ASN A 82 0.21 5.83 -2.50
CA ASN A 82 -0.42 6.99 -3.13
C ASN A 82 -1.52 6.59 -4.14
N ALA A 83 -1.19 5.68 -5.07
CA ALA A 83 -2.12 5.27 -6.12
C ALA A 83 -3.42 4.67 -5.57
N ILE A 84 -3.32 3.80 -4.56
CA ILE A 84 -4.49 3.17 -3.92
C ILE A 84 -5.31 4.23 -3.15
N SER A 85 -4.64 5.19 -2.52
CA SER A 85 -5.29 6.26 -1.75
C SER A 85 -6.11 7.18 -2.67
N LEU A 86 -5.51 7.67 -3.75
CA LEU A 86 -6.19 8.50 -4.75
C LEU A 86 -7.33 7.75 -5.44
N THR A 87 -7.13 6.46 -5.75
CA THR A 87 -8.17 5.63 -6.37
C THR A 87 -9.35 5.43 -5.40
N THR A 88 -9.07 5.21 -4.12
CA THR A 88 -10.11 5.08 -3.08
C THR A 88 -10.93 6.36 -2.97
N MET A 89 -10.26 7.52 -2.93
CA MET A 89 -10.92 8.83 -2.93
C MET A 89 -11.83 9.00 -4.15
N ALA A 90 -11.31 8.75 -5.35
CA ALA A 90 -12.07 8.90 -6.59
C ALA A 90 -13.31 7.98 -6.67
N LEU A 91 -13.25 6.80 -6.04
CA LEU A 91 -14.36 5.83 -6.05
C LEU A 91 -15.41 6.10 -4.98
N ILE A 92 -15.02 6.57 -3.80
CA ILE A 92 -15.93 6.68 -2.64
C ILE A 92 -16.45 8.11 -2.43
N ALA A 93 -15.70 9.15 -2.80
CA ALA A 93 -16.13 10.54 -2.66
C ALA A 93 -17.49 10.88 -3.31
N PRO A 94 -17.90 10.25 -4.45
CA PRO A 94 -19.24 10.46 -4.99
C PRO A 94 -20.37 9.84 -4.16
N LEU A 95 -20.06 8.91 -3.25
CA LEU A 95 -21.03 8.13 -2.47
C LEU A 95 -21.21 8.65 -1.05
N ALA A 96 -20.17 9.27 -0.48
CA ALA A 96 -20.20 9.81 0.87
C ALA A 96 -19.23 10.99 1.01
N ILE A 97 -19.51 11.86 1.98
CA ILE A 97 -18.65 13.00 2.30
C ILE A 97 -17.36 12.47 2.96
N PRO A 98 -16.15 12.83 2.48
CA PRO A 98 -14.89 12.45 3.11
C PRO A 98 -14.87 12.73 4.61
N GLU A 99 -14.12 11.92 5.36
CA GLU A 99 -14.02 11.95 6.84
C GLU A 99 -15.32 11.67 7.63
N SER A 100 -16.49 11.60 6.98
CA SER A 100 -17.73 11.20 7.65
C SER A 100 -17.70 9.74 8.11
N GLU A 101 -18.46 9.41 9.16
CA GLU A 101 -18.57 8.02 9.64
C GLU A 101 -19.03 7.06 8.54
N HIS A 102 -19.97 7.49 7.69
CA HIS A 102 -20.45 6.68 6.57
C HIS A 102 -19.36 6.42 5.52
N TYR A 103 -18.54 7.43 5.22
CA TYR A 103 -17.40 7.29 4.30
C TYR A 103 -16.39 6.27 4.81
N VAL A 104 -16.02 6.38 6.10
CA VAL A 104 -15.10 5.44 6.76
C VAL A 104 -15.62 4.01 6.65
N VAL A 105 -16.91 3.78 6.90
CA VAL A 105 -17.54 2.44 6.77
C VAL A 105 -17.45 1.92 5.33
N LEU A 106 -17.70 2.76 4.33
CA LEU A 106 -17.59 2.37 2.92
C LEU A 106 -16.15 1.99 2.54
N VAL A 107 -15.15 2.77 2.95
CA VAL A 107 -13.73 2.48 2.68
C VAL A 107 -13.29 1.18 3.36
N LEU A 108 -13.70 0.94 4.60
CA LEU A 108 -13.41 -0.31 5.31
C LEU A 108 -14.09 -1.51 4.64
N THR A 109 -15.34 -1.35 4.20
CA THR A 109 -16.08 -2.40 3.48
C THR A 109 -15.42 -2.72 2.14
N LEU A 110 -15.03 -1.70 1.38
CA LEU A 110 -14.29 -1.87 0.12
C LEU A 110 -12.97 -2.60 0.36
N SER A 111 -12.22 -2.19 1.39
CA SER A 111 -10.94 -2.79 1.75
C SER A 111 -11.08 -4.26 2.14
N PHE A 112 -12.13 -4.60 2.90
CA PHE A 112 -12.46 -5.99 3.25
C PHE A 112 -12.80 -6.82 2.00
N LEU A 113 -13.66 -6.30 1.11
CA LEU A 113 -14.05 -6.99 -0.12
C LEU A 113 -12.85 -7.24 -1.02
N ILE A 114 -11.97 -6.24 -1.20
CA ILE A 114 -10.73 -6.38 -1.95
C ILE A 114 -9.84 -7.46 -1.32
N GLY A 115 -9.71 -7.51 0.00
CA GLY A 115 -8.96 -8.56 0.70
C GLY A 115 -9.51 -9.96 0.42
N VAL A 116 -10.84 -10.13 0.47
CA VAL A 116 -11.50 -11.41 0.13
C VAL A 116 -11.22 -11.80 -1.32
N ILE A 117 -11.34 -10.86 -2.26
CA ILE A 117 -11.05 -11.09 -3.67
C ILE A 117 -9.58 -11.48 -3.87
N GLN A 118 -8.64 -10.79 -3.22
CA GLN A 118 -7.21 -11.09 -3.30
C GLN A 118 -6.89 -12.50 -2.77
N ILE A 119 -7.49 -12.90 -1.65
CA ILE A 119 -7.34 -14.25 -1.11
C ILE A 119 -7.91 -15.29 -2.08
N ALA A 120 -9.11 -15.06 -2.63
CA ALA A 120 -9.72 -15.95 -3.60
C ALA A 120 -8.86 -16.11 -4.87
N LEU A 121 -8.32 -15.00 -5.40
CA LEU A 121 -7.40 -15.01 -6.53
C LEU A 121 -6.08 -15.72 -6.19
N GLY A 122 -5.55 -15.52 -5.00
CA GLY A 122 -4.34 -16.19 -4.50
C GLY A 122 -4.52 -17.71 -4.44
N LEU A 123 -5.65 -18.17 -3.88
CA LEU A 123 -6.02 -19.59 -3.82
C LEU A 123 -6.29 -20.16 -5.22
N GLY A 124 -6.86 -19.37 -6.12
CA GLY A 124 -7.05 -19.70 -7.54
C GLY A 124 -5.76 -19.75 -8.36
N GLY A 125 -4.60 -19.45 -7.76
CA GLY A 125 -3.31 -19.47 -8.44
C GLY A 125 -3.12 -18.32 -9.44
N ALA A 126 -3.85 -17.21 -9.25
CA ALA A 126 -3.83 -16.08 -10.18
C ALA A 126 -2.45 -15.41 -10.30
N GLY A 127 -1.55 -15.61 -9.33
CA GLY A 127 -0.18 -15.11 -9.36
C GLY A 127 0.60 -15.51 -10.61
N LYS A 128 0.33 -16.69 -11.19
CA LYS A 128 0.95 -17.14 -12.45
C LYS A 128 0.59 -16.26 -13.66
N TRP A 129 -0.54 -15.57 -13.60
CA TRP A 129 -0.97 -14.64 -14.64
C TRP A 129 -0.38 -13.25 -14.43
N VAL A 130 -0.22 -12.84 -13.16
CA VAL A 130 0.44 -11.59 -12.79
C VAL A 130 1.90 -11.59 -13.26
N GLU A 131 2.60 -12.72 -13.18
CA GLU A 131 3.97 -12.87 -13.70
C GLU A 131 4.07 -12.67 -15.22
N LYS A 132 2.97 -12.87 -15.96
CA LYS A 132 2.92 -12.70 -17.42
C LYS A 132 2.61 -11.27 -17.86
N VAL A 133 2.43 -10.33 -16.93
CA VAL A 133 2.18 -8.93 -17.28
C VAL A 133 3.40 -8.39 -18.08
N PRO A 134 3.19 -7.85 -19.30
CA PRO A 134 4.30 -7.36 -20.12
C PRO A 134 5.08 -6.26 -19.40
N HIS A 135 6.40 -6.24 -19.59
CA HIS A 135 7.27 -5.23 -19.00
C HIS A 135 6.84 -3.80 -19.38
N SER A 136 6.38 -3.59 -20.62
CA SER A 136 5.86 -2.29 -21.09
C SER A 136 4.66 -1.79 -20.28
N VAL A 137 3.78 -2.68 -19.80
CA VAL A 137 2.63 -2.32 -18.97
C VAL A 137 3.09 -1.88 -17.59
N ILE A 138 4.07 -2.57 -17.00
CA ILE A 138 4.64 -2.19 -15.70
C ILE A 138 5.32 -0.82 -15.80
N VAL A 139 6.09 -0.58 -16.86
CA VAL A 139 6.73 0.72 -17.11
C VAL A 139 5.67 1.82 -17.27
N GLY A 140 4.63 1.61 -18.08
CA GLY A 140 3.56 2.58 -18.27
C GLY A 140 2.79 2.90 -16.98
N PHE A 141 2.44 1.88 -16.19
CA PHE A 141 1.80 2.06 -14.90
C PHE A 141 2.68 2.85 -13.92
N THR A 142 3.97 2.52 -13.86
CA THR A 142 4.94 3.19 -12.98
C THR A 142 5.14 4.65 -13.39
N ALA A 143 5.22 4.94 -14.68
CA ALA A 143 5.29 6.31 -15.21
C ALA A 143 4.02 7.10 -14.87
N GLY A 144 2.83 6.52 -15.05
CA GLY A 144 1.57 7.14 -14.66
C GLY A 144 1.49 7.42 -13.14
N ALA A 145 1.93 6.47 -12.31
CA ALA A 145 2.02 6.66 -10.87
C ALA A 145 2.98 7.81 -10.50
N ALA A 146 4.13 7.91 -11.17
CA ALA A 146 5.08 9.01 -10.98
C ALA A 146 4.46 10.37 -11.32
N VAL A 147 3.72 10.47 -12.43
CA VAL A 147 2.99 11.70 -12.79
C VAL A 147 1.95 12.07 -11.72
N LEU A 148 1.18 11.09 -11.23
CA LEU A 148 0.21 11.33 -10.15
C LEU A 148 0.86 11.75 -8.83
N ILE A 149 2.03 11.20 -8.50
CA ILE A 149 2.81 11.62 -7.34
C ILE A 149 3.24 13.08 -7.52
N ILE A 150 3.85 13.44 -8.65
CA ILE A 150 4.26 14.83 -8.93
C ILE A 150 3.06 15.76 -8.80
N ASN A 151 1.93 15.43 -9.44
CA ASN A 151 0.70 16.22 -9.39
C ASN A 151 0.22 16.46 -7.95
N SER A 152 0.26 15.43 -7.10
CA SER A 152 -0.14 15.53 -5.70
C SER A 152 0.75 16.47 -4.86
N GLN A 153 1.96 16.79 -5.34
CA GLN A 153 2.93 17.63 -4.65
C GLN A 153 3.04 19.05 -5.22
N VAL A 154 2.52 19.32 -6.43
CA VAL A 154 2.61 20.64 -7.09
C VAL A 154 2.07 21.77 -6.21
N GLY A 155 0.90 21.59 -5.60
CA GLY A 155 0.29 22.61 -4.73
C GLY A 155 1.16 22.91 -3.51
N THR A 156 1.64 21.87 -2.84
CA THR A 156 2.55 22.01 -1.70
C THR A 156 3.86 22.70 -2.08
N LEU A 157 4.42 22.38 -3.26
CA LEU A 157 5.70 22.94 -3.73
C LEU A 157 5.58 24.43 -4.07
N LEU A 158 4.49 24.82 -4.74
CA LEU A 158 4.24 26.19 -5.20
C LEU A 158 3.53 27.05 -4.15
N GLY A 159 3.09 26.48 -3.02
CA GLY A 159 2.34 27.17 -1.98
C GLY A 159 0.92 27.57 -2.40
N ILE A 160 0.35 26.89 -3.40
CA ILE A 160 -1.00 27.15 -3.92
C ILE A 160 -1.97 26.08 -3.43
N ASP A 161 -3.17 26.51 -3.05
CA ASP A 161 -4.19 25.62 -2.52
C ASP A 161 -4.87 24.85 -3.67
N ILE A 162 -4.36 23.64 -3.93
CA ILE A 162 -4.94 22.70 -4.89
C ILE A 162 -5.67 21.63 -4.08
N GLU A 163 -6.98 21.49 -4.32
CA GLU A 163 -7.78 20.40 -3.77
C GLU A 163 -7.11 19.05 -4.05
N ARG A 164 -6.83 18.29 -2.98
CA ARG A 164 -6.17 16.99 -3.07
C ARG A 164 -7.05 16.01 -3.84
N GLY A 165 -6.45 15.25 -4.76
CA GLY A 165 -7.18 14.31 -5.63
C GLY A 165 -7.67 14.90 -6.95
N THR A 166 -7.31 16.14 -7.28
CA THR A 166 -7.56 16.73 -8.61
C THR A 166 -6.88 15.92 -9.72
N LYS A 167 -7.56 15.84 -10.88
CA LYS A 167 -6.97 15.22 -12.08
C LYS A 167 -5.79 16.05 -12.55
N VAL A 168 -4.80 15.38 -13.14
CA VAL A 168 -3.58 16.03 -13.67
C VAL A 168 -3.91 17.16 -14.65
N ILE A 169 -4.93 16.95 -15.49
CA ILE A 169 -5.37 17.95 -16.47
C ILE A 169 -5.89 19.22 -15.77
N ASP A 170 -6.67 19.04 -14.70
CA ASP A 170 -7.25 20.15 -13.95
C ASP A 170 -6.17 20.94 -13.20
N THR A 171 -5.14 20.24 -12.71
CA THR A 171 -3.97 20.87 -12.05
C THR A 171 -3.13 21.71 -13.01
N ILE A 172 -2.93 21.28 -14.26
CA ILE A 172 -2.15 22.03 -15.26
C ILE A 172 -2.93 23.24 -15.79
N SER A 173 -4.26 23.20 -15.74
CA SER A 173 -5.12 24.27 -16.24
C SER A 173 -5.34 25.44 -15.26
N LYS A 174 -4.82 25.35 -14.03
CA LYS A 174 -4.84 26.43 -13.02
C LYS A 174 -3.54 27.23 -13.05
#